data_AF-A0A0F9AIA6-F1
#
_entry.id   AF-A0A0F9AIA6-F1
#
_cell.length_a   1.000
_cell.length_b   1.000
_cell.length_c   1.000
_cell.angle_alpha   90.00
_cell.angle_beta   90.00
_cell.angle_gamma   90.00
#
_symmetry.space_group_name_H-M   'P 1'
#
loop_
_entity.id
_entity.type
_entity.pdbx_description
1 polymer ?
#
loop_
_entity_poly.entity_id
_entity_poly.type
_entity_poly.pdbx_seq_one_letter_code
_entity_poly.pdbx_strand_id
1 'polypeptide(L)'
;QLITPHNKRRTHSSLEMIPWLREIESFGVWINSIDADIRGIKDGALVDIYNDRGRIRIHTKVTERVMPGVVVVYQGAWYNPDKNGIDLGGCGNVLTKDSYSPGGAFPMNSALVQVELFQKKQSEESS
;
A
#
# COMPACT_ATOMS: atom_id res chain seq x y z
N GLN A 1 2.97 -8.69 -7.92
CA GLN A 1 1.86 -7.98 -8.62
C GLN A 1 1.11 -7.12 -7.62
N LEU A 2 0.78 -5.88 -7.96
CA LEU A 2 -0.11 -5.01 -7.17
C LEU A 2 -1.53 -5.03 -7.73
N ILE A 3 -2.54 -5.14 -6.86
CA ILE A 3 -3.94 -4.90 -7.22
C ILE A 3 -4.56 -3.88 -6.29
N THR A 4 -5.46 -3.04 -6.83
CA THR A 4 -6.09 -1.95 -6.08
C THR A 4 -7.62 -2.03 -6.11
N PRO A 5 -8.22 -3.06 -5.49
CA PRO A 5 -9.67 -3.20 -5.43
C PRO A 5 -10.31 -2.06 -4.64
N HIS A 6 -11.63 -1.95 -4.78
CA HIS A 6 -12.43 -1.06 -3.96
C HIS A 6 -12.44 -1.52 -2.51
N ASN A 7 -12.32 -0.56 -1.61
CA ASN A 7 -12.39 -0.82 -0.18
C ASN A 7 -13.85 -1.04 0.25
N LYS A 8 -14.07 -1.81 1.33
CA LYS A 8 -15.42 -2.08 1.87
C LYS A 8 -16.00 -0.92 2.69
N ARG A 9 -15.15 -0.13 3.36
CA ARG A 9 -15.53 0.97 4.25
C ARG A 9 -15.52 2.35 3.59
N ARG A 10 -15.18 2.47 2.30
CA ARG A 10 -15.07 3.76 1.58
C ARG A 10 -15.72 3.71 0.21
N THR A 11 -16.23 4.86 -0.22
CA THR A 11 -16.59 5.10 -1.62
C THR A 11 -15.50 5.96 -2.25
N HIS A 12 -14.53 5.31 -2.89
CA HIS A 12 -13.29 5.96 -3.32
C HIS A 12 -12.60 6.65 -2.13
N SER A 13 -12.28 7.94 -2.24
CA SER A 13 -11.66 8.74 -1.18
C SER A 13 -12.63 9.31 -0.16
N SER A 14 -13.94 9.21 -0.43
CA SER A 14 -14.96 9.68 0.49
C SER A 14 -15.08 8.76 1.70
N LEU A 15 -15.54 9.31 2.82
CA LEU A 15 -15.77 8.61 4.10
C LEU A 15 -14.49 8.19 4.84
N GLU A 16 -13.30 8.44 4.29
CA GLU A 16 -12.02 8.10 4.93
C GLU A 16 -11.86 8.76 6.32
N MET A 17 -12.40 9.96 6.52
CA MET A 17 -12.29 10.73 7.77
C MET A 17 -13.24 10.26 8.89
N ILE A 18 -14.16 9.34 8.62
CA ILE A 18 -15.13 8.89 9.63
C ILE A 18 -14.46 7.87 10.56
N PRO A 19 -14.24 8.20 11.86
CA PRO A 19 -13.39 7.38 12.74
C PRO A 19 -13.91 5.95 12.92
N TRP A 20 -15.22 5.77 13.19
CA TRP A 20 -15.78 4.44 13.42
C TRP A 20 -15.68 3.53 12.20
N LEU A 21 -15.68 4.08 10.98
CA LEU A 21 -15.50 3.26 9.77
C LEU A 21 -14.07 2.71 9.69
N ARG A 22 -13.07 3.45 10.17
CA ARG A 22 -11.67 2.99 10.22
C ARG A 22 -11.47 1.81 11.17
N GLU A 23 -12.28 1.73 12.22
CA GLU A 23 -12.23 0.63 13.19
C GLU A 23 -12.74 -0.70 12.61
N ILE A 24 -13.63 -0.66 11.61
CA ILE A 24 -14.20 -1.87 10.97
C ILE A 24 -13.14 -2.65 10.19
N GLU A 25 -12.20 -1.96 9.54
CA GLU A 25 -11.15 -2.58 8.75
C GLU A 25 -9.88 -1.72 8.80
N SER A 26 -8.84 -2.27 9.43
CA SER A 26 -7.54 -1.61 9.51
C SER A 26 -6.98 -1.39 8.11
N PHE A 27 -6.56 -0.15 7.86
CA PHE A 27 -5.97 0.22 6.60
C PHE A 27 -4.51 -0.26 6.52
N GLY A 28 -4.19 -1.02 5.48
CA GLY A 28 -2.86 -1.58 5.28
C GLY A 28 -2.75 -2.34 3.96
N VAL A 29 -1.53 -2.70 3.60
CA VAL A 29 -1.27 -3.60 2.47
C VAL A 29 -1.57 -5.03 2.88
N TRP A 30 -2.37 -5.74 2.09
CA TRP A 30 -2.56 -7.16 2.34
C TRP A 30 -1.49 -7.95 1.59
N ILE A 31 -0.87 -8.89 2.30
CA ILE A 31 0.20 -9.74 1.79
C ILE A 31 -0.01 -11.18 2.27
N ASN A 32 0.32 -12.14 1.41
CA ASN A 32 0.26 -13.56 1.77
C ASN A 32 1.30 -13.90 2.86
N SER A 33 0.96 -14.83 3.77
CA SER A 33 1.86 -15.28 4.83
C SER A 33 3.18 -15.86 4.30
N ILE A 34 3.16 -16.60 3.20
CA ILE A 34 4.38 -17.15 2.57
C ILE A 34 5.33 -16.02 2.15
N ASP A 35 4.81 -14.98 1.50
CA ASP A 35 5.61 -13.84 1.06
C ASP A 35 6.12 -12.98 2.23
N ALA A 36 5.30 -12.87 3.27
CA ALA A 36 5.65 -12.15 4.48
C ALA A 36 6.78 -12.86 5.23
N ASP A 37 6.69 -14.18 5.41
CA ASP A 37 7.68 -15.01 6.11
C ASP A 37 9.04 -14.96 5.41
N ILE A 38 9.08 -15.10 4.08
CA ILE A 38 10.32 -15.00 3.28
C ILE A 38 11.01 -13.64 3.49
N ARG A 39 10.23 -12.59 3.77
CA ARG A 39 10.70 -11.21 3.93
C ARG A 39 10.86 -10.79 5.40
N GLY A 40 10.60 -11.68 6.36
CA GLY A 40 10.62 -11.37 7.79
C GLY A 40 9.58 -10.32 8.21
N ILE A 41 8.48 -10.20 7.48
CA ILE A 41 7.39 -9.24 7.72
C ILE A 41 6.34 -9.90 8.62
N LYS A 42 5.98 -9.23 9.72
CA LYS A 42 4.90 -9.66 10.62
C LYS A 42 3.60 -8.92 10.34
N ASP A 43 2.48 -9.42 10.85
CA ASP A 43 1.20 -8.69 10.82
C ASP A 43 1.34 -7.36 11.57
N GLY A 44 0.79 -6.29 11.01
CA GLY A 44 0.90 -4.93 11.55
C GLY A 44 2.28 -4.28 11.43
N ALA A 45 3.27 -4.93 10.83
CA ALA A 45 4.58 -4.32 10.58
C ALA A 45 4.46 -3.14 9.60
N LEU A 46 5.29 -2.12 9.79
CA LEU A 46 5.38 -1.03 8.83
C LEU A 46 6.29 -1.47 7.67
N VAL A 47 5.83 -1.33 6.43
CA VAL A 47 6.57 -1.74 5.24
C VAL A 47 6.59 -0.63 4.20
N ASP A 48 7.62 -0.67 3.36
CA ASP A 48 7.68 0.12 2.14
C ASP A 48 7.28 -0.74 0.94
N ILE A 49 6.34 -0.22 0.12
CA ILE A 49 5.95 -0.82 -1.15
C ILE A 49 6.34 0.16 -2.24
N TYR A 50 7.12 -0.31 -3.22
CA TYR A 50 7.75 0.60 -4.17
C TYR A 50 8.01 -0.03 -5.52
N ASN A 51 8.25 0.83 -6.50
CA ASN A 51 8.83 0.52 -7.80
C ASN A 51 9.63 1.73 -8.31
N ASP A 52 9.89 1.77 -9.61
CA ASP A 52 10.58 2.85 -10.32
C ASP A 52 9.84 4.20 -10.28
N ARG A 53 8.53 4.20 -10.00
CA ARG A 53 7.67 5.40 -10.05
C ARG A 53 7.51 6.08 -8.71
N GLY A 54 7.50 5.32 -7.63
CA GLY A 54 7.25 5.85 -6.31
C GLY A 54 7.33 4.82 -5.19
N ARG A 55 7.04 5.30 -3.99
CA ARG A 55 7.11 4.53 -2.74
C ARG A 55 5.99 4.96 -1.82
N ILE A 56 5.31 3.97 -1.23
CA ILE A 56 4.32 4.17 -0.17
C ILE A 56 4.79 3.43 1.09
N ARG A 57 4.46 3.96 2.27
CA ARG A 57 4.79 3.36 3.58
C ARG A 57 3.53 3.17 4.41
N ILE A 58 3.12 1.93 4.61
CA ILE A 58 1.88 1.59 5.34
C ILE A 58 2.03 0.29 6.13
N HIS A 59 1.12 0.05 7.08
CA HIS A 59 1.09 -1.18 7.86
C HIS A 59 0.67 -2.38 7.02
N THR A 60 1.10 -3.58 7.41
CA THR A 60 0.74 -4.83 6.77
C THR A 60 -0.49 -5.47 7.41
N LYS A 61 -1.25 -6.16 6.57
CA LYS A 61 -2.22 -7.17 6.95
C LYS A 61 -1.79 -8.51 6.35
N VAL A 62 -1.22 -9.39 7.15
CA VAL A 62 -0.82 -10.72 6.70
C VAL A 62 -2.04 -11.63 6.66
N THR A 63 -2.29 -12.27 5.52
CA THR A 63 -3.46 -13.12 5.32
C THR A 63 -3.32 -14.09 4.15
N GLU A 64 -3.87 -15.30 4.30
CA GLU A 64 -3.94 -16.34 3.27
C GLU A 64 -5.01 -16.06 2.20
N ARG A 65 -5.79 -14.98 2.36
CA ARG A 65 -6.86 -14.58 1.41
C ARG A 65 -6.32 -13.94 0.13
N VAL A 66 -5.04 -13.58 0.12
CA VAL A 66 -4.33 -13.04 -1.05
C VAL A 66 -3.44 -14.14 -1.61
N MET A 67 -3.42 -14.29 -2.94
CA MET A 67 -2.52 -15.28 -3.57
C MET A 67 -1.04 -14.92 -3.33
N PRO A 68 -0.15 -15.91 -3.16
CA PRO A 68 1.28 -15.67 -3.16
C PRO A 68 1.75 -14.91 -4.42
N GLY A 69 2.70 -14.00 -4.26
CA GLY A 69 3.20 -13.09 -5.29
C GLY A 69 2.33 -11.86 -5.55
N VAL A 70 1.20 -11.70 -4.84
CA VAL A 70 0.26 -10.58 -4.99
C VAL A 70 0.19 -9.77 -3.71
N VAL A 71 0.07 -8.45 -3.86
CA VAL A 71 -0.24 -7.52 -2.77
C VAL A 71 -1.48 -6.69 -3.11
N VAL A 72 -2.27 -6.40 -2.08
CA VAL A 72 -3.50 -5.61 -2.20
C VAL A 72 -3.34 -4.29 -1.47
N VAL A 73 -3.53 -3.18 -2.19
CA VAL A 73 -3.64 -1.86 -1.58
C VAL A 73 -4.96 -1.26 -2.02
N TYR A 74 -5.92 -1.16 -1.11
CA TYR A 74 -7.24 -0.65 -1.47
C TYR A 74 -7.19 0.80 -1.96
N GLN A 75 -7.88 1.08 -3.06
CA GLN A 75 -7.94 2.43 -3.64
C GLN A 75 -8.65 3.44 -2.72
N GLY A 76 -8.43 4.73 -2.99
CA GLY A 76 -9.11 5.83 -2.30
C GLY A 76 -8.40 6.35 -1.04
N ALA A 77 -7.22 5.82 -0.72
CA ALA A 77 -6.42 6.40 0.35
C ALA A 77 -5.92 7.80 -0.04
N TRP A 78 -5.93 8.73 0.92
CA TRP A 78 -5.50 10.11 0.68
C TRP A 78 -3.98 10.16 0.61
N TYR A 79 -3.44 10.78 -0.43
CA TYR A 79 -2.01 10.99 -0.59
C TYR A 79 -1.48 11.92 0.51
N ASN A 80 -0.42 11.51 1.20
CA ASN A 80 0.21 12.22 2.30
C ASN A 80 1.74 12.01 2.26
N PRO A 81 2.46 12.73 1.38
CA PRO A 81 3.90 12.56 1.22
C PRO A 81 4.70 13.14 2.39
N ASP A 82 5.78 12.47 2.75
CA ASP A 82 6.81 13.01 3.63
C ASP A 82 7.78 13.95 2.87
N LYS A 83 8.78 14.49 3.59
CA LYS A 83 9.81 15.37 3.00
C LYS A 83 10.65 14.71 1.90
N ASN A 84 10.69 13.38 1.86
CA ASN A 84 11.43 12.59 0.87
C ASN A 84 10.52 12.11 -0.28
N GLY A 85 9.24 12.51 -0.29
CA GLY A 85 8.25 12.10 -1.30
C GLY A 85 7.67 10.70 -1.06
N ILE A 86 7.93 10.08 0.08
CA ILE A 86 7.35 8.78 0.45
C ILE A 86 5.92 9.01 0.93
N ASP A 87 4.95 8.35 0.30
CA ASP A 87 3.55 8.49 0.69
C ASP A 87 3.24 7.68 1.96
N LEU A 88 2.90 8.39 3.04
CA LEU A 88 2.48 7.81 4.31
C LEU A 88 0.96 7.52 4.34
N GLY A 89 0.23 7.96 3.32
CA GLY A 89 -1.21 7.81 3.20
C GLY A 89 -1.66 6.49 2.57
N GLY A 90 -0.80 5.84 1.78
CA GLY A 90 -1.09 4.55 1.15
C GLY A 90 -1.89 4.65 -0.16
N CYS A 91 -1.76 5.75 -0.88
CA CYS A 91 -2.34 5.96 -2.19
C CYS A 91 -1.67 5.04 -3.21
N GLY A 92 -2.34 3.92 -3.56
CA GLY A 92 -1.83 2.95 -4.54
C GLY A 92 -1.53 3.54 -5.92
N ASN A 93 -2.13 4.67 -6.29
CA ASN A 93 -1.88 5.36 -7.56
C ASN A 93 -0.45 5.92 -7.66
N VAL A 94 0.27 6.08 -6.54
CA VAL A 94 1.71 6.42 -6.54
C VAL A 94 2.55 5.35 -7.28
N LEU A 95 2.04 4.12 -7.36
CA LEU A 95 2.74 2.97 -7.93
C LEU A 95 2.23 2.60 -9.33
N THR A 96 1.13 3.19 -9.79
CA THR A 96 0.51 2.88 -11.08
C THR A 96 1.15 3.71 -12.21
N LYS A 97 1.00 3.22 -13.44
CA LYS A 97 1.52 3.91 -14.63
C LYS A 97 0.47 4.89 -15.15
N ASP A 98 0.84 6.16 -15.24
CA ASP A 98 0.02 7.18 -15.89
C ASP A 98 0.18 7.11 -17.42
N SER A 99 -0.41 6.08 -18.03
CA SER A 99 -0.44 5.93 -19.48
C SER A 99 -1.64 5.12 -19.93
N TYR A 100 -2.20 5.48 -21.07
CA TYR A 100 -3.26 4.71 -21.70
C TYR A 100 -2.75 3.40 -22.30
N SER A 101 -3.59 2.36 -22.27
CA SER A 101 -3.42 1.19 -23.11
C SER A 101 -3.66 1.56 -24.58
N PRO A 102 -3.29 0.69 -25.54
CA PRO A 102 -3.65 0.90 -26.95
C PRO A 102 -5.15 1.08 -27.21
N GLY A 103 -6.01 0.61 -26.30
CA GLY A 103 -7.46 0.82 -26.34
C GLY A 103 -7.96 2.10 -25.67
N GLY A 104 -7.08 3.00 -25.22
CA GLY A 104 -7.44 4.30 -24.64
C GLY A 104 -7.87 4.27 -23.16
N ALA A 105 -7.74 3.13 -22.46
CA ALA A 105 -8.11 2.99 -21.05
C ALA A 105 -6.88 2.97 -20.12
N PHE A 106 -7.05 3.35 -18.86
CA PHE A 106 -5.99 3.28 -17.85
C PHE A 106 -5.80 1.85 -17.30
N PRO A 107 -4.62 1.23 -17.45
CA PRO A 107 -4.36 -0.13 -16.95
C PRO A 107 -3.91 -0.12 -15.48
N MET A 108 -4.76 0.36 -14.56
CA MET A 108 -4.38 0.61 -13.16
C MET A 108 -3.92 -0.64 -12.39
N ASN A 109 -4.39 -1.83 -12.77
CA ASN A 109 -3.96 -3.10 -12.17
C ASN A 109 -2.76 -3.75 -12.90
N SER A 110 -2.09 -3.04 -13.81
CA SER A 110 -0.83 -3.50 -14.43
C SER A 110 0.36 -2.85 -13.73
N ALA A 111 0.64 -3.30 -12.51
CA ALA A 111 1.73 -2.77 -11.69
C ALA A 111 2.51 -3.89 -10.98
N LEU A 112 3.83 -3.87 -11.16
CA LEU A 112 4.77 -4.68 -10.39
C LEU A 112 5.41 -3.80 -9.31
N VAL A 113 5.58 -4.38 -8.14
CA VAL A 113 6.08 -3.71 -6.94
C VAL A 113 6.95 -4.67 -6.13
N GLN A 114 7.86 -4.10 -5.34
CA GLN A 114 8.58 -4.78 -4.28
C GLN A 114 8.03 -4.37 -2.93
N VAL A 115 8.22 -5.22 -1.92
CA VAL A 115 7.84 -4.96 -0.53
C VAL A 115 9.03 -5.28 0.37
N GLU A 116 9.36 -4.36 1.26
CA GLU A 116 10.43 -4.53 2.24
C GLU A 116 10.01 -4.02 3.62
N LEU A 117 10.54 -4.64 4.68
CA LEU A 117 10.31 -4.22 6.04
C LEU A 117 10.94 -2.84 6.28
N PHE A 118 10.16 -1.89 6.79
CA PHE A 118 10.71 -0.59 7.16
C PHE A 118 11.59 -0.72 8.40
N GLN A 119 12.85 -0.30 8.26
CA GLN A 119 13.82 -0.23 9.35
C GLN A 119 14.02 1.25 9.72
N LYS A 120 13.60 1.65 10.92
CA LYS A 120 13.85 3.01 11.41
C LYS A 120 15.36 3.13 11.68
N LYS A 121 16.07 3.97 10.91
CA LYS A 121 17.47 4.29 11.24
C LYS A 121 17.48 5.01 12.59
N GLN A 122 18.25 4.51 13.55
CA GLN A 122 18.59 5.23 14.78
C GLN A 122 19.49 6.42 14.43
N SER A 123 18.90 7.56 14.07
CA SER A 123 19.58 8.85 13.97
C SER A 123 18.50 9.92 13.99
N GLU A 124 18.64 10.93 14.86
CA GLU A 124 17.70 12.03 15.17
C GLU A 124 16.80 11.85 16.42
N GLU A 125 17.39 11.40 17.54
CA GLU A 125 16.84 11.64 18.90
C GLU A 125 17.90 12.31 19.80
N SER A 126 18.75 13.14 19.21
CA SER A 126 19.73 13.98 19.92
C SER A 126 19.90 15.31 19.18
N SER A 127 18.94 16.20 19.36
CA SER A 127 19.06 17.65 19.19
C SER A 127 18.00 18.33 20.05
#